data_AF-A0A0M0BQS2-F1
#
_entry.id   AF-A0A0M0BQS2-F1
#
_cell.length_a   1.000
_cell.length_b   1.000
_cell.length_c   1.000
_cell.angle_alpha   90.00
_cell.angle_beta   90.00
_cell.angle_gamma   90.00
#
_symmetry.space_group_name_H-M   'P 1'
#
loop_
_entity.id
_entity.type
_entity.pdbx_description
1 polymer ?
#
loop_
_entity_poly.entity_id
_entity_poly.type
_entity_poly.pdbx_seq_one_letter_code
_entity_poly.pdbx_strand_id
1 'polypeptide(L)'
;MKRVKELRDNNELGKVTGAVALQLSNLKRRLPTWYPSLPGGLFFDESPHMLYSILEFLGDVSVEWSSTTKFEDNPQPFSRVEALMASKSSDASAYLRFAFDAPRDEWILMIMGTKRVMLVDFFRDTILELAGGGEHTAFEVLSHSFNYMWQYTKETANSGVRLLARNLYFGHSELIRKFIDSIANDTDVPISAESGKQVIGLIEQILSKGQK
;
A
#
# COMPACT_ATOMS: atom_id res chain seq x y z
N MET A 1 3.36 -8.44 2.21
CA MET A 1 3.91 -7.60 3.30
C MET A 1 4.95 -8.29 4.20
N LYS A 2 4.68 -9.46 4.81
CA LYS A 2 5.63 -10.13 5.73
C LYS A 2 7.07 -10.23 5.19
N ARG A 3 7.24 -10.72 3.95
CA ARG A 3 8.55 -10.82 3.29
C ARG A 3 9.26 -9.46 3.14
N VAL A 4 8.53 -8.39 2.85
CA VAL A 4 9.14 -7.04 2.74
C VAL A 4 9.63 -6.55 4.09
N LYS A 5 8.89 -6.84 5.18
CA LYS A 5 9.31 -6.57 6.55
C LYS A 5 10.56 -7.35 6.91
N GLU A 6 10.61 -8.64 6.59
CA GLU A 6 11.81 -9.48 6.81
C GLU A 6 13.04 -8.93 6.07
N LEU A 7 12.89 -8.49 4.81
CA LEU A 7 13.98 -7.85 4.06
C LEU A 7 14.45 -6.53 4.71
N ARG A 8 13.53 -5.74 5.28
CA ARG A 8 13.88 -4.54 6.06
C ARG A 8 14.65 -4.92 7.31
N ASP A 9 14.11 -5.85 8.10
CA ASP A 9 14.64 -6.24 9.40
C ASP A 9 16.03 -6.90 9.27
N ASN A 10 16.28 -7.59 8.14
CA ASN A 10 17.59 -8.14 7.77
C ASN A 10 18.53 -7.12 7.10
N ASN A 11 18.14 -5.84 6.99
CA ASN A 11 18.90 -4.77 6.33
C ASN A 11 19.20 -5.05 4.83
N GLU A 12 18.37 -5.83 4.15
CA GLU A 12 18.48 -6.12 2.72
C GLU A 12 17.91 -4.98 1.85
N LEU A 13 16.93 -4.22 2.36
CA LEU A 13 16.44 -3.00 1.71
C LEU A 13 17.40 -1.80 1.86
N GLY A 14 18.24 -1.82 2.90
CA GLY A 14 18.99 -0.64 3.34
C GLY A 14 18.08 0.39 4.04
N LYS A 15 18.50 1.66 4.07
CA LYS A 15 17.67 2.75 4.60
C LYS A 15 16.48 2.95 3.66
N VAL A 16 15.26 2.93 4.19
CA VAL A 16 14.07 3.30 3.41
C VAL A 16 14.13 4.80 3.11
N THR A 17 14.01 5.15 1.83
CA THR A 17 14.04 6.53 1.33
C THR A 17 12.66 6.99 0.84
N GLY A 18 11.73 6.08 0.60
CA GLY A 18 10.35 6.48 0.35
C GLY A 18 9.41 5.36 -0.05
N ALA A 19 8.17 5.75 -0.33
CA ALA A 19 7.12 4.86 -0.78
C ALA A 19 6.25 5.52 -1.87
N VAL A 20 5.70 4.71 -2.77
CA VAL A 20 4.65 5.14 -3.70
C VAL A 20 3.48 4.17 -3.57
N ALA A 21 2.32 4.67 -3.18
CA ALA A 21 1.10 3.90 -3.07
C ALA A 21 0.11 4.35 -4.14
N LEU A 22 -0.24 3.44 -5.04
CA LEU A 22 -1.20 3.64 -6.11
C LEU A 22 -2.40 2.73 -5.90
N GLN A 23 -3.58 3.34 -5.84
CA GLN A 23 -4.84 2.64 -5.90
C GLN A 23 -5.64 3.09 -7.12
N LEU A 24 -5.98 2.13 -7.97
CA LEU A 24 -6.97 2.27 -9.03
C LEU A 24 -8.23 1.53 -8.59
N SER A 25 -9.39 2.13 -8.85
CA SER A 25 -10.69 1.56 -8.50
C SER A 25 -11.64 1.66 -9.69
N ASN A 26 -12.30 0.55 -10.00
CA ASN A 26 -13.34 0.46 -11.01
C ASN A 26 -14.72 0.46 -10.34
N LEU A 27 -15.47 1.56 -10.47
CA LEU A 27 -16.79 1.71 -9.85
C LEU A 27 -17.86 0.74 -10.36
N LYS A 28 -17.59 0.00 -11.45
CA LYS A 28 -18.51 -1.04 -11.97
C LYS A 28 -18.49 -2.33 -11.16
N ARG A 29 -17.55 -2.49 -10.22
CA ARG A 29 -17.50 -3.67 -9.35
C ARG A 29 -18.62 -3.65 -8.32
N ARG A 30 -18.79 -4.76 -7.61
CA ARG A 30 -19.71 -4.82 -6.47
C ARG A 30 -19.16 -3.96 -5.33
N LEU A 31 -19.80 -2.82 -5.09
CA LEU A 31 -19.48 -1.89 -4.01
C LEU A 31 -20.54 -1.94 -2.90
N PRO A 32 -20.17 -1.67 -1.63
CA PRO A 32 -21.14 -1.51 -0.56
C PRO A 32 -22.07 -0.31 -0.82
N THR A 33 -23.35 -0.41 -0.51
CA THR A 33 -24.29 0.70 -0.73
C THR A 33 -24.06 1.91 0.18
N TRP A 34 -23.29 1.74 1.26
CA TRP A 34 -23.04 2.76 2.26
C TRP A 34 -21.81 3.63 1.99
N TYR A 35 -20.89 3.25 1.08
CA TYR A 35 -19.66 4.03 0.86
C TYR A 35 -19.94 5.51 0.52
N PRO A 36 -21.00 5.90 -0.23
CA PRO A 36 -21.24 7.30 -0.55
C PRO A 36 -21.53 8.18 0.67
N SER A 37 -21.90 7.58 1.80
CA SER A 37 -22.15 8.29 3.05
C SER A 37 -20.87 8.64 3.83
N LEU A 38 -19.72 8.07 3.43
CA LEU A 38 -18.45 8.35 4.09
C LEU A 38 -17.79 9.63 3.60
N PRO A 39 -17.02 10.34 4.45
CA PRO A 39 -16.24 11.50 4.03
C PRO A 39 -15.20 11.12 2.96
N GLY A 40 -15.43 11.50 1.71
CA GLY A 40 -14.55 11.12 0.59
C GLY A 40 -14.86 9.76 -0.04
N GLY A 41 -15.98 9.14 0.34
CA GLY A 41 -16.47 7.89 -0.25
C GLY A 41 -15.52 6.72 -0.04
N LEU A 42 -15.21 5.99 -1.11
CA LEU A 42 -14.29 4.85 -1.11
C LEU A 42 -12.89 5.21 -0.61
N PHE A 43 -12.45 6.47 -0.74
CA PHE A 43 -11.16 6.88 -0.19
C PHE A 43 -11.10 6.63 1.33
N PHE A 44 -12.18 6.90 2.05
CA PHE A 44 -12.24 6.69 3.50
C PHE A 44 -12.14 5.22 3.88
N ASP A 45 -12.77 4.35 3.10
CA ASP A 45 -12.82 2.91 3.33
C ASP A 45 -11.49 2.21 2.94
N GLU A 46 -10.88 2.63 1.83
CA GLU A 46 -9.79 1.88 1.20
C GLU A 46 -8.40 2.45 1.48
N SER A 47 -8.28 3.76 1.71
CA SER A 47 -7.00 4.38 2.05
C SER A 47 -6.30 3.84 3.31
N PRO A 48 -7.00 3.33 4.35
CA PRO A 48 -6.32 2.72 5.49
C PRO A 48 -5.29 1.65 5.10
N HIS A 49 -5.57 0.83 4.08
CA HIS A 49 -4.65 -0.23 3.65
C HIS A 49 -3.30 0.32 3.18
N MET A 50 -3.32 1.40 2.40
CA MET A 50 -2.11 2.07 1.91
C MET A 50 -1.43 2.88 3.01
N LEU A 51 -2.21 3.57 3.84
CA LEU A 51 -1.68 4.41 4.93
C LEU A 51 -0.98 3.58 6.00
N TYR A 52 -1.57 2.46 6.45
CA TYR A 52 -0.87 1.53 7.36
C TYR A 52 0.43 1.01 6.77
N SER A 53 0.44 0.71 5.47
CA SER A 53 1.64 0.22 4.80
C SER A 53 2.73 1.29 4.70
N ILE A 54 2.36 2.56 4.46
CA ILE A 54 3.30 3.69 4.46
C ILE A 54 3.87 3.89 5.86
N LEU A 55 3.02 3.95 6.89
CA LEU A 55 3.43 4.14 8.28
C LEU A 55 4.36 3.03 8.78
N GLU A 56 4.14 1.78 8.35
CA GLU A 56 5.01 0.65 8.69
C GLU A 56 6.46 0.84 8.21
N PHE A 57 6.70 1.56 7.11
CA PHE A 57 8.05 1.76 6.57
C PHE A 57 8.64 3.14 6.85
N LEU A 58 7.82 4.19 6.94
CA LEU A 58 8.28 5.56 7.12
C LEU A 58 8.11 6.07 8.56
N GLY A 59 7.43 5.30 9.42
CA GLY A 59 7.01 5.75 10.75
C GLY A 59 5.97 6.87 10.66
N ASP A 60 5.98 7.76 11.65
CA ASP A 60 5.09 8.93 11.65
C ASP A 60 5.37 9.86 10.47
N VAL A 61 4.30 10.28 9.79
CA VAL A 61 4.37 11.20 8.65
C VAL A 61 3.55 12.48 8.87
N SER A 62 3.92 13.55 8.16
CA SER A 62 3.11 14.74 7.95
C SER A 62 2.63 14.81 6.51
N VAL A 63 1.40 15.31 6.29
CA VAL A 63 0.87 15.58 4.94
C VAL A 63 1.43 16.93 4.48
N GLU A 64 2.36 16.92 3.53
CA GLU A 64 2.98 18.15 3.00
C GLU A 64 2.09 18.81 1.95
N TRP A 65 1.49 17.99 1.09
CA TRP A 65 0.62 18.42 0.02
C TRP A 65 -0.49 17.40 -0.21
N SER A 66 -1.67 17.85 -0.61
CA SER A 66 -2.71 16.99 -1.16
C SER A 66 -3.55 17.72 -2.18
N SER A 67 -4.21 16.94 -3.04
CA SER A 67 -5.14 17.43 -4.05
C SER A 67 -6.28 16.44 -4.22
N THR A 68 -7.48 16.98 -4.42
CA THR A 68 -8.67 16.21 -4.78
C THR A 68 -9.24 16.72 -6.09
N THR A 69 -9.72 15.81 -6.94
CA THR A 69 -10.50 16.16 -8.13
C THR A 69 -11.92 15.67 -7.91
N LYS A 70 -12.89 16.59 -7.96
CA LYS A 70 -14.32 16.25 -7.82
C LYS A 70 -14.77 15.30 -8.93
N PHE A 71 -15.70 14.42 -8.58
CA PHE A 71 -16.42 13.59 -9.55
C PHE A 71 -17.87 14.08 -9.61
N GLU A 72 -18.14 14.98 -10.57
CA GLU A 72 -19.47 15.53 -10.73
C GLU A 72 -20.49 14.42 -11.04
N ASP A 73 -21.70 14.54 -10.47
CA ASP A 73 -22.82 13.63 -10.64
C ASP A 73 -22.53 12.15 -10.31
N ASN A 74 -21.57 11.88 -9.43
CA ASN A 74 -21.19 10.52 -9.01
C ASN A 74 -21.37 10.31 -7.50
N PRO A 75 -21.89 9.14 -7.05
CA PRO A 75 -21.94 8.81 -5.62
C PRO A 75 -20.56 8.77 -4.94
N GLN A 76 -19.49 8.50 -5.69
CA GLN A 76 -18.12 8.69 -5.26
C GLN A 76 -17.75 10.17 -5.43
N PRO A 77 -17.44 10.93 -4.36
CA PRO A 77 -17.29 12.39 -4.45
C PRO A 77 -16.05 12.86 -5.22
N PHE A 78 -15.01 12.03 -5.29
CA PHE A 78 -13.74 12.36 -5.93
C PHE A 78 -13.36 11.33 -6.98
N SER A 79 -12.95 11.79 -8.15
CA SER A 79 -12.37 10.93 -9.20
C SER A 79 -10.90 10.66 -8.90
N ARG A 80 -10.23 11.59 -8.21
CA ARG A 80 -8.83 11.46 -7.82
C ARG A 80 -8.56 12.07 -6.45
N VAL A 81 -7.73 11.40 -5.65
CA VAL A 81 -7.16 11.90 -4.40
C VAL A 81 -5.66 11.63 -4.41
N GLU A 82 -4.86 12.66 -4.15
CA GLU A 82 -3.41 12.58 -4.15
C GLU A 82 -2.83 13.23 -2.89
N ALA A 83 -1.74 12.69 -2.38
CA ALA A 83 -1.02 13.27 -1.25
C ALA A 83 0.49 13.02 -1.35
N LEU A 84 1.27 14.01 -0.93
CA LEU A 84 2.69 13.88 -0.61
C LEU A 84 2.84 13.96 0.90
N MET A 85 3.55 13.00 1.47
CA MET A 85 3.80 12.89 2.90
C MET A 85 5.30 12.81 3.16
N ALA A 86 5.77 13.42 4.24
CA ALA A 86 7.15 13.35 4.69
C ALA A 86 7.24 12.62 6.03
N SER A 87 8.25 11.77 6.21
CA SER A 87 8.54 11.18 7.52
C SER A 87 8.99 12.27 8.49
N LYS A 88 8.49 12.20 9.73
CA LYS A 88 8.89 13.13 10.79
C LYS A 88 10.25 12.79 11.41
N SER A 89 10.77 11.60 11.14
CA SER A 89 11.99 11.06 11.76
C SER A 89 13.13 10.82 10.79
N SER A 90 12.90 11.01 9.48
CA SER A 90 13.90 10.77 8.43
C SER A 90 13.60 11.60 7.18
N ASP A 91 14.53 11.63 6.23
CA ASP A 91 14.34 12.29 4.94
C ASP A 91 13.44 11.49 3.96
N ALA A 92 12.79 10.43 4.44
CA ALA A 92 11.94 9.60 3.61
C ALA A 92 10.61 10.28 3.30
N SER A 93 10.07 10.04 2.11
CA SER A 93 8.78 10.60 1.69
C SER A 93 7.88 9.56 1.03
N ALA A 94 6.57 9.77 1.08
CA ALA A 94 5.60 8.92 0.41
C ALA A 94 4.69 9.72 -0.50
N TYR A 95 4.42 9.19 -1.69
CA TYR A 95 3.38 9.68 -2.58
C TYR A 95 2.23 8.68 -2.62
N LEU A 96 1.01 9.17 -2.36
CA LEU A 96 -0.23 8.41 -2.36
C LEU A 96 -1.10 8.91 -3.50
N ARG A 97 -1.66 7.99 -4.29
CA ARG A 97 -2.62 8.31 -5.33
C ARG A 97 -3.76 7.30 -5.38
N PHE A 98 -4.97 7.82 -5.37
CA PHE A 98 -6.20 7.09 -5.58
C PHE A 98 -6.89 7.63 -6.83
N ALA A 99 -7.27 6.75 -7.75
CA ALA A 99 -8.09 7.07 -8.91
C ALA A 99 -9.32 6.16 -8.94
N PHE A 100 -10.50 6.76 -9.01
CA PHE A 100 -11.80 6.08 -8.93
C PHE A 100 -12.52 6.00 -10.28
N ASP A 101 -11.88 6.45 -11.36
CA ASP A 101 -12.38 6.40 -12.73
C ASP A 101 -11.60 5.40 -13.59
N ALA A 102 -10.89 4.47 -12.96
CA ALA A 102 -10.02 3.52 -13.64
C ALA A 102 -10.83 2.36 -14.27
N PRO A 103 -10.34 1.78 -15.39
CA PRO A 103 -10.98 0.62 -16.01
C PRO A 103 -10.82 -0.67 -15.20
N ARG A 104 -9.92 -0.69 -14.20
CA ARG A 104 -9.56 -1.87 -13.42
C ARG A 104 -9.14 -1.48 -12.00
N ASP A 105 -9.41 -2.37 -11.05
CA ASP A 105 -8.90 -2.24 -9.69
C ASP A 105 -7.45 -2.72 -9.61
N GLU A 106 -6.55 -1.88 -9.10
CA GLU A 106 -5.13 -2.18 -8.93
C GLU A 106 -4.60 -1.53 -7.65
N TRP A 107 -3.88 -2.29 -6.83
CA TRP A 107 -3.38 -1.85 -5.52
C TRP A 107 -1.88 -2.15 -5.48
N ILE A 108 -1.08 -1.10 -5.70
CA ILE A 108 0.36 -1.21 -5.89
C ILE A 108 1.07 -0.36 -4.84
N LEU A 109 2.04 -0.94 -4.16
CA LEU A 109 2.92 -0.24 -3.23
C LEU A 109 4.37 -0.47 -3.64
N MET A 110 5.06 0.60 -3.98
CA MET A 110 6.50 0.61 -4.16
C MET A 110 7.18 1.09 -2.88
N ILE A 111 8.16 0.34 -2.38
CA ILE A 111 9.02 0.73 -1.26
C ILE A 111 10.44 0.89 -1.79
N MET A 112 11.00 2.07 -1.61
CA MET A 112 12.35 2.42 -2.07
C MET A 112 13.31 2.38 -0.88
N GLY A 113 14.31 1.50 -0.97
CA GLY A 113 15.43 1.45 -0.07
C GLY A 113 16.74 1.77 -0.80
N THR A 114 17.79 2.09 -0.05
CA THR A 114 19.11 2.40 -0.63
C THR A 114 19.78 1.22 -1.34
N LYS A 115 19.34 -0.02 -1.11
CA LYS A 115 19.89 -1.22 -1.77
C LYS A 115 18.96 -1.82 -2.81
N ARG A 116 17.64 -1.71 -2.62
CA ARG A 116 16.62 -2.41 -3.42
C ARG A 116 15.32 -1.62 -3.44
N VAL A 117 14.55 -1.79 -4.50
CA VAL A 117 13.17 -1.31 -4.59
C VAL A 117 12.23 -2.51 -4.64
N MET A 118 11.19 -2.49 -3.82
CA MET A 118 10.19 -3.55 -3.77
C MET A 118 8.89 -3.03 -4.37
N LEU A 119 8.33 -3.76 -5.34
CA LEU A 119 6.99 -3.50 -5.85
C LEU A 119 6.05 -4.58 -5.32
N VAL A 120 5.10 -4.19 -4.49
CA VAL A 120 4.09 -5.05 -3.90
C VAL A 120 2.79 -4.86 -4.66
N ASP A 121 2.23 -5.95 -5.18
CA ASP A 121 0.88 -6.00 -5.75
C ASP A 121 -0.03 -6.72 -4.76
N PHE A 122 -0.93 -5.96 -4.13
CA PHE A 122 -1.83 -6.52 -3.12
C PHE A 122 -2.91 -7.41 -3.71
N PHE A 123 -3.37 -7.15 -4.95
CA PHE A 123 -4.41 -7.95 -5.56
C PHE A 123 -3.91 -9.33 -5.98
N ARG A 124 -2.68 -9.39 -6.49
CA ARG A 124 -2.06 -10.64 -6.96
C ARG A 124 -1.27 -11.35 -5.86
N ASP A 125 -1.12 -10.74 -4.68
CA ASP A 125 -0.22 -11.19 -3.60
C ASP A 125 1.19 -11.50 -4.12
N THR A 126 1.74 -10.59 -4.93
CA THR A 126 3.07 -10.74 -5.50
C THR A 126 4.00 -9.62 -5.05
N ILE A 127 5.29 -9.93 -5.02
CA ILE A 127 6.35 -8.98 -4.72
C ILE A 127 7.39 -9.11 -5.82
N LEU A 128 7.63 -8.03 -6.55
CA LEU A 128 8.76 -7.92 -7.46
C LEU A 128 9.89 -7.16 -6.77
N GLU A 129 11.07 -7.74 -6.84
CA GLU A 129 12.28 -7.11 -6.35
C GLU A 129 13.05 -6.52 -7.52
N LEU A 130 13.17 -5.20 -7.50
CA LEU A 130 14.06 -4.44 -8.38
C LEU A 130 15.39 -4.30 -7.64
N ALA A 131 16.32 -5.19 -7.96
CA ALA A 131 17.65 -5.20 -7.35
C ALA A 131 18.41 -3.91 -7.68
N GLY A 132 19.33 -3.53 -6.79
CA GLY A 132 20.27 -2.44 -7.04
C GLY A 132 21.14 -2.73 -8.27
N GLY A 133 21.52 -1.67 -8.98
CA GLY A 133 22.29 -1.67 -10.22
C GLY A 133 22.51 -0.23 -10.66
N GLY A 134 23.12 0.00 -11.83
CA GLY A 134 23.34 1.38 -12.29
C GLY A 134 24.39 1.57 -13.38
N GLU A 135 24.98 0.51 -13.91
CA GLU A 135 25.84 0.64 -15.10
C GLU A 135 25.00 0.82 -16.37
N HIS A 136 23.72 0.41 -16.33
CA HIS A 136 22.75 0.52 -17.42
C HIS A 136 23.25 -0.10 -18.72
N THR A 137 24.09 -1.14 -18.62
CA THR A 137 24.61 -1.84 -19.79
C THR A 137 23.49 -2.68 -20.45
N ALA A 138 23.64 -2.97 -21.74
CA ALA A 138 22.66 -3.81 -22.45
C ALA A 138 22.49 -5.19 -21.79
N PHE A 139 23.58 -5.77 -21.28
CA PHE A 139 23.55 -7.06 -20.59
C PHE A 139 22.85 -6.96 -19.23
N GLU A 140 23.12 -5.91 -18.45
CA GLU A 140 22.44 -5.67 -17.16
C GLU A 140 20.93 -5.51 -17.38
N VAL A 141 20.52 -4.68 -18.35
CA VAL A 141 19.11 -4.47 -18.68
C VAL A 141 18.43 -5.76 -19.11
N LEU A 142 19.06 -6.57 -19.97
CA LEU A 142 18.52 -7.85 -20.42
C LEU A 142 18.39 -8.84 -19.26
N SER A 143 19.43 -8.97 -18.44
CA SER A 143 19.47 -9.84 -17.27
C SER A 143 18.38 -9.46 -16.26
N HIS A 144 18.23 -8.16 -15.97
CA HIS A 144 17.20 -7.67 -15.06
C HIS A 144 15.80 -7.92 -15.61
N SER A 145 15.59 -7.70 -16.91
CA SER A 145 14.30 -7.98 -17.56
C SER A 145 13.93 -9.47 -17.48
N PHE A 146 14.90 -10.36 -17.73
CA PHE A 146 14.69 -11.81 -17.60
C PHE A 146 14.41 -12.22 -16.15
N ASN A 147 15.17 -11.68 -15.21
CA ASN A 147 14.95 -11.91 -13.78
C ASN A 147 13.56 -11.44 -13.35
N TYR A 148 13.08 -10.29 -13.84
CA TYR A 148 11.73 -9.80 -13.53
C TYR A 148 10.63 -10.69 -14.09
N MET A 149 10.77 -11.15 -15.34
CA MET A 149 9.83 -12.12 -15.92
C MET A 149 9.79 -13.40 -15.10
N TRP A 150 10.95 -13.92 -14.69
CA TRP A 150 11.04 -15.13 -13.88
C TRP A 150 10.44 -14.94 -12.50
N GLN A 151 10.76 -13.85 -11.80
CA GLN A 151 10.18 -13.49 -10.51
C GLN A 151 8.66 -13.41 -10.62
N TYR A 152 8.13 -12.64 -11.57
CA TYR A 152 6.69 -12.49 -11.75
C TYR A 152 5.98 -13.83 -12.00
N THR A 153 6.57 -14.68 -12.85
CA THR A 153 6.04 -16.02 -13.14
C THR A 153 5.99 -16.87 -11.88
N LYS A 154 7.08 -16.89 -11.10
CA LYS A 154 7.17 -17.64 -9.85
C LYS A 154 6.18 -17.13 -8.79
N GLU A 155 6.10 -15.82 -8.58
CA GLU A 155 5.18 -15.22 -7.60
C GLU A 155 3.73 -15.48 -7.99
N THR A 156 3.38 -15.35 -9.27
CA THR A 156 2.03 -15.65 -9.78
C THR A 156 1.68 -17.13 -9.58
N ALA A 157 2.60 -18.05 -9.90
CA ALA A 157 2.39 -19.47 -9.68
C ALA A 157 2.18 -19.79 -8.18
N ASN A 158 3.01 -19.22 -7.30
CA ASN A 158 2.89 -19.40 -5.86
C ASN A 158 1.56 -18.86 -5.31
N SER A 159 1.15 -17.66 -5.74
CA SER A 159 -0.13 -17.06 -5.37
C SER A 159 -1.31 -17.93 -5.84
N GLY A 160 -1.26 -18.42 -7.08
CA GLY A 160 -2.26 -19.35 -7.62
C GLY A 160 -2.37 -20.66 -6.84
N VAL A 161 -1.24 -21.27 -6.48
CA VAL A 161 -1.21 -22.48 -5.63
C VAL A 161 -1.86 -22.20 -4.26
N ARG A 162 -1.55 -21.06 -3.63
CA ARG A 162 -2.17 -20.67 -2.34
C ARG A 162 -3.66 -20.44 -2.47
N LEU A 163 -4.11 -19.81 -3.56
CA LEU A 163 -5.53 -19.61 -3.83
C LEU A 163 -6.26 -20.95 -3.97
N LEU A 164 -5.71 -21.90 -4.75
CA LEU A 164 -6.28 -23.23 -4.91
C LEU A 164 -6.30 -24.01 -3.60
N ALA A 165 -5.26 -23.87 -2.78
CA ALA A 165 -5.19 -24.44 -1.43
C ALA A 165 -6.06 -23.70 -0.40
N ARG A 166 -6.83 -22.68 -0.82
CA ARG A 166 -7.65 -21.80 0.03
C ARG A 166 -6.88 -21.11 1.17
N ASN A 167 -5.57 -20.93 0.99
CA ASN A 167 -4.68 -20.33 1.98
C ASN A 167 -4.29 -18.88 1.64
N LEU A 168 -5.00 -18.25 0.71
CA LEU A 168 -4.81 -16.85 0.33
C LEU A 168 -5.76 -15.97 1.13
N TYR A 169 -5.39 -15.66 2.37
CA TYR A 169 -6.25 -14.89 3.30
C TYR A 169 -5.94 -13.40 3.37
N PHE A 170 -5.07 -12.88 2.49
CA PHE A 170 -4.64 -11.47 2.47
C PHE A 170 -4.26 -10.91 3.87
N GLY A 171 -3.78 -11.77 4.77
CA GLY A 171 -3.43 -11.43 6.16
C GLY A 171 -4.59 -11.26 7.16
N HIS A 172 -5.86 -11.33 6.73
CA HIS A 172 -7.01 -11.08 7.61
C HIS A 172 -7.13 -12.10 8.75
N SER A 173 -7.09 -13.39 8.42
CA SER A 173 -7.17 -14.47 9.42
C SER A 173 -6.03 -14.41 10.44
N GLU A 174 -4.84 -14.01 9.99
CA GLU A 174 -3.67 -13.84 10.84
C GLU A 174 -3.83 -12.64 11.79
N LEU A 175 -4.40 -11.53 11.32
CA LEU A 175 -4.69 -10.37 12.16
C LEU A 175 -5.72 -10.70 13.24
N ILE A 176 -6.80 -11.40 12.89
CA ILE A 176 -7.81 -11.86 13.85
C ILE A 176 -7.17 -12.80 14.87
N ARG A 177 -6.40 -13.79 14.41
CA ARG A 177 -5.70 -14.73 15.30
C ARG A 177 -4.82 -13.98 16.30
N LYS A 178 -3.98 -13.05 15.83
CA LYS A 178 -3.11 -12.24 16.71
C LYS A 178 -3.90 -11.40 17.71
N PHE A 179 -5.06 -10.87 17.32
CA PHE A 179 -5.92 -10.10 18.22
C PHE A 179 -6.57 -10.99 19.29
N ILE A 180 -7.04 -12.19 18.92
CA ILE A 180 -7.55 -13.17 19.89
C ILE A 180 -6.43 -13.61 20.83
N ASP A 181 -5.25 -13.91 20.29
CA ASP A 181 -4.07 -14.31 21.06
C ASP A 181 -3.66 -13.20 22.04
N SER A 182 -3.75 -11.92 21.66
CA SER A 182 -3.42 -10.81 22.57
C SER A 182 -4.40 -10.70 23.73
N ILE A 183 -5.69 -10.97 23.50
CA ILE A 183 -6.70 -11.03 24.58
C ILE A 183 -6.43 -12.22 25.50
N ALA A 184 -6.18 -13.39 24.92
CA ALA A 184 -6.00 -14.63 25.68
C ALA A 184 -4.75 -14.61 26.58
N ASN A 185 -3.70 -13.90 26.16
CA ASN A 185 -2.42 -13.86 26.85
C ASN A 185 -2.12 -12.53 27.56
N ASP A 186 -3.07 -11.59 27.58
CA ASP A 186 -2.91 -10.24 28.15
C ASP A 186 -1.66 -9.52 27.60
N THR A 187 -1.50 -9.52 26.27
CA THR A 187 -0.39 -8.84 25.58
C THR A 187 -0.90 -7.69 24.70
N ASP A 188 0.03 -6.93 24.14
CA ASP A 188 -0.31 -5.86 23.20
C ASP A 188 -1.10 -6.37 21.99
N VAL A 189 -2.11 -5.61 21.58
CA VAL A 189 -2.91 -5.86 20.37
C VAL A 189 -2.06 -5.65 19.11
N PRO A 190 -2.33 -6.38 18.02
CA PRO A 190 -1.54 -6.27 16.79
C PRO A 190 -1.64 -4.91 16.10
N ILE A 191 -2.74 -4.17 16.31
CA ILE A 191 -2.94 -2.80 15.86
C ILE A 191 -3.57 -2.03 17.02
N SER A 192 -2.89 -0.97 17.48
CA SER A 192 -3.36 -0.16 18.60
C SER A 192 -4.47 0.81 18.18
N ALA A 193 -5.28 1.26 19.15
CA ALA A 193 -6.28 2.30 18.93
C ALA A 193 -5.65 3.63 18.46
N GLU A 194 -4.46 3.97 18.96
CA GLU A 194 -3.72 5.16 18.54
C GLU A 194 -3.28 5.06 17.07
N SER A 195 -2.86 3.87 16.61
CA SER A 195 -2.56 3.64 15.19
C SER A 195 -3.80 3.86 14.33
N GLY A 196 -4.97 3.40 14.77
CA GLY A 196 -6.24 3.65 14.09
C GLY A 196 -6.56 5.15 14.00
N LYS A 197 -6.45 5.86 15.13
CA LYS A 197 -6.67 7.30 15.20
C LYS A 197 -5.70 8.08 14.31
N GLN A 198 -4.43 7.68 14.26
CA GLN A 198 -3.42 8.29 13.39
C GLN A 198 -3.80 8.17 11.92
N VAL A 199 -4.24 6.98 11.48
CA VAL A 199 -4.68 6.77 10.09
C VAL A 199 -5.90 7.60 9.75
N ILE A 200 -6.94 7.61 10.61
CA ILE A 200 -8.13 8.46 10.39
C ILE A 200 -7.74 9.94 10.32
N GLY A 201 -6.87 10.41 11.23
CA GLY A 201 -6.38 11.78 11.20
C GLY A 201 -5.62 12.14 9.92
N LEU A 202 -4.87 11.20 9.33
CA LEU A 202 -4.22 11.40 8.03
C LEU A 202 -5.25 11.51 6.90
N ILE A 203 -6.29 10.67 6.91
CA ILE A 203 -7.38 10.72 5.91
C ILE A 203 -8.06 12.09 5.95
N GLU A 204 -8.44 12.56 7.13
CA GLU A 204 -9.06 13.88 7.33
C GLU A 204 -8.14 15.02 6.89
N GLN A 205 -6.84 14.94 7.19
CA GLN A 205 -5.87 15.94 6.75
C GLN A 205 -5.70 15.96 5.23
N ILE A 206 -5.64 14.80 4.57
CA ILE A 206 -5.53 14.69 3.11
C ILE A 206 -6.76 15.31 2.44
N LEU A 207 -7.96 14.95 2.90
CA LEU A 207 -9.21 15.45 2.34
C LEU A 207 -9.39 16.96 2.57
N SER A 208 -9.07 17.46 3.77
CA SER A 208 -9.22 18.89 4.08
C SER A 208 -8.22 19.79 3.35
N LYS A 209 -6.95 19.36 3.23
CA LYS A 209 -5.93 20.11 2.46
C LYS A 209 -6.18 20.08 0.95
N GLY A 210 -6.75 19.00 0.43
CA GLY A 210 -6.87 18.78 -1.01
C GLY A 210 -8.10 19.41 -1.65
N GLN A 211 -8.99 20.02 -0.86
CA GLN A 211 -10.19 20.73 -1.33
C GLN A 211 -9.95 22.24 -1.59
N LYS A 212 -8.70 22.71 -1.49
CA LYS A 212 -8.31 24.07 -1.88
C LYS A 212 -8.10 24.18 -3.38
#